data_AF-S0FE16-F1
#
_entry.id   AF-S0FE16-F1
#
_cell.length_a   1.000
_cell.length_b   1.000
_cell.length_c   1.000
_cell.angle_alpha   90.00
_cell.angle_beta   90.00
_cell.angle_gamma   90.00
#
_symmetry.space_group_name_H-M   'P 1'
#
loop_
_entity.id
_entity.type
_entity.pdbx_description
1 polymer ?
#
loop_
_entity_poly.entity_id
_entity_poly.type
_entity_poly.pdbx_seq_one_letter_code
_entity_poly.pdbx_strand_id
1 'polypeptide(L)'
;LVPFRYQGQYEDVDTGLYYNRFRYYSPDMGMYISSDPIGLAGNNPTLYGYVEDVNSYLDLFGLEKCALSASDMKKMGPAPKNMYNPHRHHIVREHAPSNWSADARKWITDSQDIIAEVGIDLNSSIENFVWASNGLGNHSKKAAKTVYDELSKVRGNPEAIKETLGSLGEIFSGTGFK
;
A
#
# COMPACT_ATOMS: atom_id res chain seq x y z
N LEU A 1 -29.60 1.85 22.53
CA LEU A 1 -28.75 0.98 21.70
C LEU A 1 -27.41 1.66 21.50
N VAL A 2 -26.31 0.90 21.54
CA VAL A 2 -24.99 1.44 21.23
C VAL A 2 -24.89 1.53 19.71
N PRO A 3 -24.68 2.71 19.10
CA PRO A 3 -24.73 2.88 17.65
C PRO A 3 -23.44 2.43 16.95
N PHE A 4 -22.43 2.01 17.70
CA PHE A 4 -21.16 1.53 17.15
C PHE A 4 -21.29 0.06 16.74
N ARG A 5 -20.70 -0.28 15.59
CA ARG A 5 -20.65 -1.64 15.03
C ARG A 5 -19.21 -2.11 14.95
N TYR A 6 -18.73 -2.55 13.79
CA TYR A 6 -17.30 -2.74 13.60
C TYR A 6 -16.55 -1.40 13.73
N GLN A 7 -15.23 -1.47 13.91
CA GLN A 7 -14.41 -0.28 14.16
C GLN A 7 -14.56 0.71 13.00
N GLY A 8 -15.04 1.93 13.29
CA GLY A 8 -15.32 2.97 12.29
C GLY A 8 -16.76 3.00 11.76
N GLN A 9 -17.59 2.00 12.05
CA GLN A 9 -18.99 1.93 11.62
C GLN A 9 -19.95 2.56 12.63
N TYR A 10 -20.87 3.37 12.11
CA TYR A 10 -22.01 3.91 12.85
C TYR A 10 -23.31 3.41 12.25
N GLU A 11 -24.15 2.74 13.05
CA GLU A 11 -25.47 2.33 12.59
C GLU A 11 -26.38 3.55 12.43
N ASP A 12 -26.90 3.72 11.23
CA ASP A 12 -28.06 4.55 10.95
C ASP A 12 -29.32 3.77 11.30
N VAL A 13 -29.94 4.13 12.42
CA VAL A 13 -31.10 3.41 12.99
C VAL A 13 -32.36 3.50 12.12
N ASP A 14 -32.46 4.53 11.28
CA ASP A 14 -33.64 4.72 10.42
C ASP A 14 -33.60 3.75 9.23
N THR A 15 -32.39 3.38 8.78
CA THR A 15 -32.19 2.53 7.60
C THR A 15 -31.68 1.12 7.94
N GLY A 16 -31.13 0.92 9.14
CA GLY A 16 -30.42 -0.30 9.53
C GLY A 16 -29.06 -0.48 8.84
N LEU A 17 -28.61 0.51 8.07
CA LEU A 17 -27.33 0.48 7.37
C LEU A 17 -26.21 1.01 8.26
N TYR A 18 -24.99 0.57 8.01
CA TYR A 18 -23.81 1.01 8.74
C TYR A 18 -23.04 2.04 7.92
N TYR A 19 -22.95 3.26 8.43
CA TYR A 19 -22.23 4.35 7.81
C TYR A 19 -20.72 4.22 8.04
N ASN A 20 -19.97 4.21 6.94
CA ASN A 20 -18.51 4.20 6.86
C ASN A 20 -18.04 5.40 6.02
N ARG A 21 -18.11 6.60 6.60
CA ARG A 21 -17.65 7.91 6.08
C ARG A 21 -18.07 8.30 4.65
N PHE A 22 -17.70 7.53 3.64
CA PHE A 22 -18.04 7.77 2.23
C PHE A 22 -19.04 6.75 1.68
N ARG A 23 -19.33 5.66 2.39
CA ARG A 23 -20.24 4.60 1.94
C ARG A 23 -21.14 4.06 3.06
N TYR A 24 -22.28 3.52 2.66
CA TYR A 24 -23.20 2.78 3.54
C TYR A 24 -23.05 1.28 3.30
N TYR A 25 -22.88 0.52 4.37
CA TYR A 25 -22.72 -0.92 4.40
C TYR A 25 -24.02 -1.60 4.85
N SER A 26 -24.46 -2.61 4.10
CA SER A 26 -25.59 -3.46 4.49
C SER A 26 -25.05 -4.66 5.28
N PRO A 27 -25.38 -4.79 6.57
CA PRO A 27 -25.02 -5.98 7.35
C PRO A 27 -25.70 -7.25 6.84
N ASP A 28 -26.90 -7.13 6.28
CA ASP A 28 -27.66 -8.27 5.75
C ASP A 28 -27.04 -8.84 4.48
N MET A 29 -26.52 -7.97 3.60
CA MET A 29 -25.88 -8.39 2.35
C MET A 29 -24.37 -8.62 2.51
N GLY A 30 -23.76 -8.12 3.58
CA GLY A 30 -22.33 -8.22 3.82
C GLY A 30 -21.48 -7.29 2.92
N MET A 31 -22.07 -6.25 2.32
CA MET A 31 -21.41 -5.41 1.31
C MET A 31 -21.89 -3.94 1.34
N TYR A 32 -21.14 -3.04 0.69
CA TYR A 32 -21.58 -1.67 0.44
C TYR A 32 -22.75 -1.63 -0.53
N ILE A 33 -23.69 -0.70 -0.31
CA ILE A 33 -24.84 -0.49 -1.20
C ILE A 33 -24.52 0.40 -2.41
N SER A 34 -23.35 1.04 -2.41
CA SER A 34 -22.84 1.86 -3.51
C SER A 34 -21.44 1.38 -3.94
N SER A 35 -21.15 1.54 -5.23
CA SER A 35 -19.82 1.28 -5.78
C SER A 35 -18.78 2.20 -5.13
N ASP A 36 -17.54 1.73 -5.00
CA ASP A 36 -16.41 2.51 -4.50
C ASP A 36 -16.23 3.79 -5.34
N PRO A 37 -16.31 5.00 -4.72
CA PRO A 37 -16.11 6.26 -5.42
C PRO A 37 -14.72 6.42 -6.04
N ILE A 38 -13.69 5.72 -5.53
CA ILE A 38 -12.35 5.74 -6.14
C ILE A 38 -12.28 4.90 -7.42
N GLY A 39 -13.30 4.05 -7.65
CA GLY A 39 -13.39 3.17 -8.80
C GLY A 39 -12.16 2.27 -8.93
N LEU A 40 -11.72 2.07 -10.17
CA LEU A 40 -10.58 1.20 -10.49
C LEU A 40 -9.24 1.71 -9.93
N ALA A 41 -9.14 2.99 -9.55
CA ALA A 41 -7.92 3.55 -8.96
C ALA A 41 -7.64 3.01 -7.54
N GLY A 42 -8.63 2.40 -6.88
CA GLY A 42 -8.44 1.69 -5.62
C GLY A 42 -7.79 0.31 -5.80
N ASN A 43 -7.68 -0.16 -7.06
CA ASN A 43 -7.25 -1.51 -7.43
C ASN A 43 -8.01 -2.62 -6.66
N ASN A 44 -9.25 -2.34 -6.27
CA ASN A 44 -10.18 -3.31 -5.70
C ASN A 44 -11.06 -3.91 -6.81
N PRO A 45 -10.95 -5.22 -7.13
CA PRO A 45 -11.86 -5.84 -8.09
C PRO A 45 -13.30 -5.95 -7.56
N THR A 46 -13.50 -5.88 -6.25
CA THR A 46 -14.78 -5.92 -5.54
C THR A 46 -15.24 -4.52 -5.16
N LEU A 47 -15.74 -3.75 -6.13
CA LEU A 47 -16.16 -2.35 -5.94
C LEU A 47 -17.23 -2.12 -4.86
N TYR A 48 -17.95 -3.17 -4.45
CA TYR A 48 -18.93 -3.13 -3.37
C TYR A 48 -18.44 -3.81 -2.09
N GLY A 49 -17.23 -4.37 -2.08
CA GLY A 49 -16.67 -5.10 -0.94
C GLY A 49 -16.26 -4.17 0.20
N TYR A 50 -16.38 -4.67 1.44
CA TYR A 50 -15.92 -3.95 2.64
C TYR A 50 -14.42 -4.09 2.85
N VAL A 51 -13.96 -5.29 3.24
CA VAL A 51 -12.55 -5.66 3.42
C VAL A 51 -12.37 -7.15 3.08
N GLU A 52 -11.14 -7.57 2.79
CA GLU A 52 -10.82 -8.98 2.51
C GLU A 52 -11.06 -9.90 3.72
N ASP A 53 -10.67 -9.46 4.92
CA ASP A 53 -10.92 -10.17 6.19
C ASP A 53 -11.32 -9.19 7.30
N VAL A 54 -12.57 -9.31 7.76
CA VAL A 54 -13.17 -8.45 8.81
C VAL A 54 -12.51 -8.57 10.18
N ASN A 55 -11.72 -9.62 10.42
CA ASN A 55 -10.99 -9.82 11.67
C ASN A 55 -9.63 -9.12 11.67
N SER A 56 -9.05 -8.91 10.49
CA SER A 56 -7.68 -8.43 10.31
C SER A 56 -7.60 -7.03 9.70
N TYR A 57 -8.63 -6.62 8.96
CA TYR A 57 -8.65 -5.38 8.20
C TYR A 57 -9.86 -4.51 8.54
N LEU A 58 -9.65 -3.20 8.39
CA LEU A 58 -10.65 -2.16 8.60
C LEU A 58 -10.63 -1.24 7.38
N ASP A 59 -11.81 -0.84 6.90
CA ASP A 59 -11.93 0.16 5.86
C ASP A 59 -12.31 1.52 6.49
N LEU A 60 -11.32 2.17 7.10
CA LEU A 60 -11.48 3.43 7.85
C LEU A 60 -12.04 4.59 7.01
N PHE A 61 -11.81 4.54 5.70
CA PHE A 61 -12.22 5.60 4.79
C PHE A 61 -13.28 5.16 3.81
N GLY A 62 -13.79 3.93 3.86
CA GLY A 62 -14.65 3.47 2.78
C GLY A 62 -13.92 3.43 1.44
N LEU A 63 -12.59 3.23 1.39
CA LEU A 63 -11.74 3.29 0.19
C LEU A 63 -10.55 2.32 0.32
N GLU A 64 -10.30 1.47 -0.67
CA GLU A 64 -9.06 0.68 -0.69
C GLU A 64 -7.82 1.52 -1.05
N LYS A 65 -6.71 1.26 -0.37
CA LYS A 65 -5.39 1.83 -0.67
C LYS A 65 -4.34 0.74 -0.56
N CYS A 66 -3.66 0.48 -1.67
CA CYS A 66 -2.63 -0.55 -1.90
C CYS A 66 -3.18 -1.91 -2.34
N ALA A 67 -3.36 -2.05 -3.65
CA ALA A 67 -3.53 -3.35 -4.26
C ALA A 67 -2.74 -3.39 -5.57
N LEU A 68 -2.04 -4.49 -5.78
CA LEU A 68 -1.48 -4.85 -7.08
C LEU A 68 -2.56 -5.52 -7.91
N SER A 69 -2.57 -5.28 -9.22
CA SER A 69 -3.48 -6.02 -10.10
C SER A 69 -3.22 -7.53 -10.01
N ALA A 70 -4.23 -8.37 -10.26
CA ALA A 70 -4.05 -9.82 -10.24
C ALA A 70 -2.94 -10.29 -11.22
N SER A 71 -2.78 -9.59 -12.36
CA SER A 71 -1.68 -9.81 -13.29
C SER A 71 -0.32 -9.50 -12.69
N ASP A 72 -0.19 -8.41 -11.94
CA ASP A 72 1.07 -8.01 -11.33
C ASP A 72 1.43 -8.89 -10.13
N MET A 73 0.43 -9.31 -9.35
CA MET A 73 0.62 -10.35 -8.33
C MET A 73 1.16 -11.65 -8.94
N LYS A 74 0.68 -12.03 -10.13
CA LYS A 74 1.17 -13.21 -10.84
C LYS A 74 2.61 -13.03 -11.32
N LYS A 75 2.99 -11.83 -11.79
CA LYS A 75 4.36 -11.51 -12.21
C LYS A 75 5.35 -11.53 -11.03
N MET A 76 4.94 -11.07 -9.85
CA MET A 76 5.77 -11.16 -8.63
C MET A 76 6.03 -12.61 -8.19
N GLY A 77 5.18 -13.54 -8.60
CA GLY A 77 5.29 -14.95 -8.22
C GLY A 77 4.91 -15.21 -6.76
N PRO A 78 4.98 -16.49 -6.33
CA PRO A 78 4.64 -16.88 -4.97
C PRO A 78 5.65 -16.33 -3.96
N ALA A 79 5.20 -16.21 -2.71
CA ALA A 79 6.07 -15.82 -1.60
C ALA A 79 7.31 -16.73 -1.50
N PRO A 80 8.53 -16.17 -1.31
CA PRO A 80 9.74 -16.98 -1.20
C PRO A 80 9.71 -17.91 0.01
N LYS A 81 9.93 -19.22 -0.20
CA LYS A 81 9.85 -20.24 0.87
C LYS A 81 10.89 -20.09 1.98
N ASN A 82 12.03 -19.48 1.69
CA ASN A 82 13.16 -19.32 2.62
C ASN A 82 13.21 -17.92 3.27
N MET A 83 12.15 -17.14 3.13
CA MET A 83 12.04 -15.79 3.70
C MET A 83 11.21 -15.84 4.99
N TYR A 84 11.67 -15.15 6.03
CA TYR A 84 10.93 -15.06 7.29
C TYR A 84 9.75 -14.11 7.14
N ASN A 85 8.53 -14.60 7.38
CA ASN A 85 7.29 -13.82 7.29
C ASN A 85 7.21 -12.95 6.00
N PRO A 86 7.22 -13.58 4.81
CA PRO A 86 7.31 -12.88 3.54
C PRO A 86 6.06 -12.02 3.30
N HIS A 87 6.27 -10.74 3.03
CA HIS A 87 5.20 -9.82 2.69
C HIS A 87 5.59 -8.97 1.46
N ARG A 88 4.58 -8.47 0.74
CA ARG A 88 4.80 -7.51 -0.35
C ARG A 88 5.07 -6.14 0.27
N HIS A 89 6.23 -5.59 0.03
CA HIS A 89 6.65 -4.31 0.57
C HIS A 89 6.84 -3.30 -0.55
N HIS A 90 6.44 -2.06 -0.29
CA HIS A 90 6.85 -0.94 -1.13
C HIS A 90 8.34 -0.66 -0.95
N ILE A 91 9.05 -0.41 -2.05
CA ILE A 91 10.44 0.06 -2.05
C ILE A 91 10.45 1.54 -1.63
N VAL A 92 9.66 2.38 -2.32
CA VAL A 92 9.31 3.74 -1.91
C VAL A 92 8.07 3.70 -1.03
N ARG A 93 8.23 4.08 0.24
CA ARG A 93 7.16 4.00 1.25
C ARG A 93 6.03 5.01 0.97
N GLU A 94 4.81 4.64 1.33
CA GLU A 94 3.63 5.54 1.27
C GLU A 94 3.60 6.64 2.35
N HIS A 95 3.92 6.31 3.61
CA HIS A 95 3.79 7.23 4.73
C HIS A 95 5.07 7.34 5.55
N ALA A 96 5.50 8.57 5.79
CA ALA A 96 6.58 8.85 6.73
C ALA A 96 6.03 8.93 8.17
N PRO A 97 6.64 8.23 9.15
CA PRO A 97 6.21 8.34 10.55
C PRO A 97 6.30 9.78 11.06
N SER A 98 5.28 10.23 11.80
CA SER A 98 5.20 11.62 12.31
C SER A 98 6.32 11.98 13.27
N ASN A 99 6.92 10.99 13.93
CA ASN A 99 8.08 11.16 14.82
C ASN A 99 9.44 11.24 14.09
N TRP A 100 9.47 11.23 12.76
CA TRP A 100 10.69 11.45 11.98
C TRP A 100 10.97 12.96 11.80
N SER A 101 12.26 13.30 11.68
CA SER A 101 12.68 14.67 11.36
C SER A 101 12.11 15.10 10.02
N ALA A 102 11.98 16.42 9.81
CA ALA A 102 11.47 16.97 8.55
C ALA A 102 12.27 16.45 7.34
N ASP A 103 13.60 16.45 7.43
CA ASP A 103 14.48 15.94 6.37
C ASP A 103 14.24 14.45 6.07
N ALA A 104 14.05 13.63 7.11
CA ALA A 104 13.79 12.21 6.93
C ALA A 104 12.41 11.92 6.32
N ARG A 105 11.41 12.77 6.61
CA ARG A 105 10.11 12.73 5.94
C ARG A 105 10.22 13.17 4.48
N LYS A 106 11.09 14.15 4.19
CA LYS A 106 11.34 14.65 2.85
C LYS A 106 11.96 13.61 1.92
N TRP A 107 12.84 12.74 2.42
CA TRP A 107 13.36 11.61 1.62
C TRP A 107 12.25 10.73 1.05
N ILE A 108 11.16 10.51 1.82
CA ILE A 108 10.02 9.73 1.36
C ILE A 108 9.26 10.49 0.27
N THR A 109 8.85 11.73 0.54
CA THR A 109 8.06 12.52 -0.42
C THR A 109 8.82 12.77 -1.72
N ASP A 110 10.11 13.11 -1.64
CA ASP A 110 10.92 13.33 -2.83
C ASP A 110 11.09 12.04 -3.65
N SER A 111 11.21 10.88 -3.00
CA SER A 111 11.25 9.59 -3.70
C SER A 111 9.93 9.27 -4.39
N GLN A 112 8.79 9.61 -3.76
CA GLN A 112 7.46 9.46 -4.36
C GLN A 112 7.34 10.34 -5.61
N ASP A 113 7.81 11.58 -5.55
CA ASP A 113 7.81 12.50 -6.70
C ASP A 113 8.66 11.94 -7.86
N ILE A 114 9.85 11.40 -7.58
CA ILE A 114 10.75 10.86 -8.61
C ILE A 114 10.10 9.70 -9.38
N ILE A 115 9.43 8.78 -8.68
CA ILE A 115 8.78 7.64 -9.35
C ILE A 115 7.49 8.07 -10.07
N ALA A 116 6.76 9.04 -9.52
CA ALA A 116 5.56 9.59 -10.12
C ALA A 116 5.86 10.33 -11.44
N GLU A 117 6.99 11.04 -11.52
CA GLU A 117 7.46 11.73 -12.74
C GLU A 117 7.56 10.81 -13.96
N VAL A 118 7.82 9.52 -13.74
CA VAL A 118 7.96 8.51 -14.80
C VAL A 118 6.77 7.57 -14.91
N GLY A 119 5.66 7.91 -14.24
CA GLY A 119 4.41 7.16 -14.31
C GLY A 119 4.38 5.86 -13.50
N ILE A 120 5.29 5.69 -12.54
CA ILE A 120 5.24 4.58 -11.59
C ILE A 120 4.33 5.00 -10.44
N ASP A 121 3.13 4.42 -10.39
CA ASP A 121 2.21 4.60 -9.28
C ASP A 121 2.75 3.94 -8.00
N LEU A 122 2.65 4.69 -6.91
CA LEU A 122 3.15 4.30 -5.59
C LEU A 122 2.56 2.97 -5.08
N ASN A 123 1.27 2.75 -5.31
CA ASN A 123 0.46 1.71 -4.65
C ASN A 123 -0.03 0.62 -5.61
N SER A 124 0.11 0.80 -6.93
CA SER A 124 -0.36 -0.16 -7.92
C SER A 124 0.69 -0.60 -8.94
N SER A 125 1.84 0.07 -9.05
CA SER A 125 2.88 -0.31 -10.02
C SER A 125 3.84 -1.32 -9.42
N ILE A 126 3.93 -2.49 -10.06
CA ILE A 126 4.76 -3.61 -9.61
C ILE A 126 6.24 -3.23 -9.41
N GLU A 127 6.74 -2.25 -10.16
CA GLU A 127 8.10 -1.73 -10.06
C GLU A 127 8.43 -1.19 -8.66
N ASN A 128 7.43 -0.73 -7.90
CA ASN A 128 7.61 -0.26 -6.53
C ASN A 128 7.41 -1.37 -5.48
N PHE A 129 7.17 -2.63 -5.88
CA PHE A 129 6.92 -3.73 -4.94
C PHE A 129 8.03 -4.78 -4.95
N VAL A 130 8.30 -5.32 -3.76
CA VAL A 130 9.23 -6.42 -3.59
C VAL A 130 8.78 -7.38 -2.49
N TRP A 131 9.17 -8.65 -2.59
CA TRP A 131 9.07 -9.57 -1.46
C TRP A 131 10.15 -9.24 -0.43
N ALA A 132 9.75 -8.97 0.81
CA ALA A 132 10.68 -8.80 1.91
C ALA A 132 10.11 -9.35 3.22
N SER A 133 11.00 -9.65 4.15
CA SER A 133 10.63 -10.13 5.48
C SER A 133 10.00 -9.01 6.30
N ASN A 134 8.78 -9.23 6.80
CA ASN A 134 8.12 -8.26 7.65
C ASN A 134 8.78 -8.21 9.04
N GLY A 135 9.01 -7.00 9.57
CA GLY A 135 9.58 -6.76 10.90
C GLY A 135 11.12 -6.68 10.98
N LEU A 136 11.86 -6.78 9.86
CA LEU A 136 13.34 -6.75 9.87
C LEU A 136 13.99 -5.38 9.59
N GLY A 137 13.26 -4.27 9.74
CA GLY A 137 13.86 -2.92 9.67
C GLY A 137 13.88 -2.25 8.29
N ASN A 138 13.20 -2.83 7.30
CA ASN A 138 12.99 -2.20 5.98
C ASN A 138 12.15 -0.91 6.04
N HIS A 139 11.50 -0.63 7.17
CA HIS A 139 10.77 0.62 7.45
C HIS A 139 11.58 1.62 8.30
N SER A 140 12.88 1.73 8.03
CA SER A 140 13.80 2.59 8.78
C SER A 140 14.16 3.89 8.05
N LYS A 141 14.61 4.91 8.80
CA LYS A 141 15.13 6.17 8.24
C LYS A 141 16.30 5.92 7.28
N LYS A 142 17.15 4.93 7.59
CA LYS A 142 18.30 4.55 6.77
C LYS A 142 17.85 4.02 5.42
N ALA A 143 16.87 3.10 5.40
CA ALA A 143 16.30 2.59 4.16
C ALA A 143 15.69 3.71 3.31
N ALA A 144 14.87 4.58 3.91
CA ALA A 144 14.27 5.73 3.22
C ALA A 144 15.32 6.66 2.61
N LYS A 145 16.41 6.94 3.33
CA LYS A 145 17.53 7.73 2.82
C LYS A 145 18.21 7.05 1.64
N THR A 146 18.51 5.76 1.74
CA THR A 146 19.15 5.00 0.67
C THR A 146 18.32 5.01 -0.61
N VAL A 147 17.00 4.79 -0.49
CA VAL A 147 16.08 4.87 -1.65
C VAL A 147 16.15 6.25 -2.30
N TYR A 148 16.04 7.32 -1.50
CA TYR A 148 16.14 8.68 -2.00
C TYR A 148 17.48 8.98 -2.67
N ASP A 149 18.59 8.62 -2.03
CA ASP A 149 19.94 8.88 -2.54
C ASP A 149 20.17 8.17 -3.89
N GLU A 150 19.71 6.93 -4.05
CA GLU A 150 19.86 6.18 -5.31
C GLU A 150 18.93 6.70 -6.41
N LEU A 151 17.64 6.92 -6.11
CA LEU A 151 16.68 7.44 -7.09
C LEU A 151 17.05 8.85 -7.56
N SER A 152 17.58 9.69 -6.68
CA SER A 152 17.99 11.05 -7.02
C SER A 152 19.10 11.10 -8.07
N LYS A 153 19.97 10.08 -8.14
CA LYS A 153 21.06 10.00 -9.13
C LYS A 153 20.54 9.76 -10.56
N VAL A 154 19.36 9.15 -10.68
CA VAL A 154 18.78 8.70 -11.95
C VAL A 154 17.48 9.43 -12.31
N ARG A 155 17.12 10.47 -11.56
CA ARG A 155 15.88 11.23 -11.76
C ARG A 155 15.72 11.69 -13.22
N GLY A 156 14.51 11.54 -13.74
CA GLY A 156 14.15 11.91 -15.12
C GLY A 156 14.51 10.84 -16.18
N ASN A 157 15.13 9.72 -15.79
CA ASN A 157 15.36 8.58 -16.68
C ASN A 157 14.48 7.39 -16.26
N PRO A 158 13.37 7.10 -16.98
CA PRO A 158 12.43 6.03 -16.62
C PRO A 158 13.07 4.65 -16.50
N GLU A 159 13.95 4.28 -17.44
CA GLU A 159 14.58 2.95 -17.45
C GLU A 159 15.56 2.78 -16.28
N ALA A 160 16.38 3.81 -16.02
CA ALA A 160 17.32 3.79 -14.91
C ALA A 160 16.61 3.79 -13.55
N ILE A 161 15.46 4.46 -13.42
CA ILE A 161 14.62 4.40 -12.22
C ILE A 161 14.10 2.98 -11.99
N LYS A 162 13.58 2.31 -13.01
CA LYS A 162 13.10 0.92 -12.90
C LYS A 162 14.21 -0.05 -12.51
N GLU A 163 15.39 0.09 -13.11
CA GLU A 163 16.57 -0.71 -12.76
C GLU A 163 17.03 -0.47 -11.31
N THR A 164 17.02 0.79 -10.88
CA THR A 164 17.37 1.19 -9.52
C THR A 164 16.37 0.62 -8.50
N LEU A 165 15.07 0.68 -8.79
CA LEU A 165 14.03 0.07 -7.94
C LEU A 165 14.21 -1.45 -7.86
N GLY A 166 14.47 -2.13 -8.98
CA GLY A 166 14.79 -3.56 -8.99
C GLY A 166 15.98 -3.91 -8.09
N SER A 167 17.06 -3.11 -8.20
CA SER A 167 18.28 -3.28 -7.40
C SER A 167 18.04 -3.04 -5.90
N LEU A 168 17.30 -1.99 -5.55
CA LEU A 168 16.87 -1.72 -4.17
C LEU A 168 15.95 -2.82 -3.63
N GLY A 169 15.10 -3.40 -4.48
CA GLY A 169 14.28 -4.55 -4.16
C GLY A 169 15.12 -5.75 -3.70
N GLU A 170 16.15 -6.13 -4.45
CA GLU A 170 17.05 -7.22 -4.06
C GLU A 170 17.79 -6.94 -2.74
N ILE A 171 18.16 -5.68 -2.49
CA ILE A 171 18.76 -5.28 -1.22
C ILE A 171 17.76 -5.51 -0.07
N PHE A 172 16.49 -5.13 -0.25
CA PHE A 172 15.45 -5.23 0.79
C PHE A 172 14.88 -6.64 0.97
N SER A 173 14.95 -7.49 -0.05
CA SER A 173 14.55 -8.90 0.04
C SER A 173 15.55 -9.74 0.87
N GLY A 174 16.72 -9.19 1.20
CA GLY A 174 17.76 -9.88 1.97
C GLY A 174 18.66 -10.77 1.11
N THR A 175 18.57 -10.71 -0.23
CA THR A 175 19.53 -11.35 -1.14
C THR A 175 20.83 -10.53 -1.28
N GLY A 176 20.79 -9.23 -0.96
CA GLY A 176 21.92 -8.30 -1.12
C GLY A 176 22.80 -8.01 0.12
N PHE A 177 22.49 -8.55 1.30
CA PHE A 177 23.36 -8.47 2.48
C PHE A 177 23.80 -9.87 2.89
N LYS A 178 24.87 -10.36 2.24
CA LYS A 178 25.71 -11.45 2.75
C LYS A 178 27.13 -10.93 2.93
#